data_AF-A0A0Q6W1H5-F1
#
_entry.id   AF-A0A0Q6W1H5-F1
#
_cell.length_a   1.000
_cell.length_b   1.000
_cell.length_c   1.000
_cell.angle_alpha   90.00
_cell.angle_beta   90.00
_cell.angle_gamma   90.00
#
_symmetry.space_group_name_H-M   'P 1'
#
loop_
_entity.id
_entity.type
_entity.pdbx_description
1 polymer ?
#
loop_
_entity_poly.entity_id
_entity_poly.type
_entity_poly.pdbx_seq_one_letter_code
_entity_poly.pdbx_strand_id
1 'polypeptide(L)' 'MSIYRPEGRAAYRDFAVALAEEQAVAYELSECVKVEVYSLMARDLFDRMTAAHAKTAAAFAAVQCFQYEKG' A
#
# COMPACT_ATOMS: atom_id res chain seq x y z
N MET A 1 -21.39 7.13 3.15
CA MET A 1 -20.95 8.12 2.14
C MET A 1 -20.53 7.40 0.87
N SER A 2 -21.23 7.54 -0.26
CA SER A 2 -20.87 6.83 -1.49
C SER A 2 -19.45 7.12 -2.02
N ILE A 3 -18.73 6.09 -2.47
CA ILE A 3 -17.40 6.18 -3.13
C ILE A 3 -17.39 7.09 -4.37
N TYR A 4 -18.55 7.31 -5.00
CA TYR A 4 -18.66 8.09 -6.22
C TYR A 4 -18.62 9.60 -5.99
N ARG A 5 -18.70 10.04 -4.72
CA ARG A 5 -18.52 11.45 -4.33
C ARG A 5 -17.06 11.88 -4.54
N PRO A 6 -16.79 13.18 -4.74
CA PRO A 6 -15.44 13.70 -4.89
C PRO A 6 -14.48 13.24 -3.78
N GLU A 7 -14.92 13.20 -2.52
CA GLU A 7 -14.08 12.75 -1.40
C GLU A 7 -13.75 11.26 -1.50
N GLY A 8 -14.72 10.41 -1.88
CA GLY A 8 -14.51 8.97 -2.07
C GLY A 8 -13.58 8.66 -3.24
N ARG A 9 -13.67 9.44 -4.33
CA ARG A 9 -12.75 9.33 -5.47
C ARG A 9 -11.32 9.75 -5.12
N ALA A 10 -11.17 10.78 -4.29
CA ALA A 10 -9.87 11.20 -3.77
C ALA A 10 -9.26 10.10 -2.89
N ALA A 11 -10.01 9.58 -1.93
CA ALA A 11 -9.56 8.47 -1.08
C ALA A 11 -9.15 7.23 -1.89
N TYR A 12 -9.89 6.89 -2.95
CA TYR A 12 -9.51 5.79 -3.84
C TYR A 12 -8.22 6.06 -4.61
N ARG A 13 -7.99 7.30 -5.07
CA ARG A 13 -6.73 7.68 -5.73
C ARG A 13 -5.56 7.57 -4.76
N ASP A 14 -5.72 8.06 -3.54
CA ASP A 14 -4.67 8.01 -2.52
C ASP A 14 -4.32 6.55 -2.17
N PHE A 15 -5.33 5.69 -2.07
CA PHE A 15 -5.13 4.24 -1.94
C PHE A 15 -4.40 3.63 -3.14
N ALA A 16 -4.78 3.98 -4.37
CA ALA A 16 -4.13 3.45 -5.57
C ALA A 16 -2.65 3.84 -5.66
N VAL A 17 -2.30 5.06 -5.23
CA VAL A 17 -0.91 5.52 -5.14
C VAL A 17 -0.14 4.74 -4.09
N ALA A 18 -0.70 4.60 -2.87
CA ALA A 18 -0.06 3.83 -1.80
C ALA A 18 0.16 2.35 -2.19
N LEU A 19 -0.82 1.74 -2.86
CA LEU A 19 -0.71 0.37 -3.35
C LEU A 19 0.39 0.20 -4.42
N ALA A 20 0.55 1.17 -5.31
CA ALA A 20 1.61 1.15 -6.31
C ALA A 20 3.01 1.24 -5.65
N GLU A 21 3.16 2.08 -4.62
CA GLU A 21 4.40 2.16 -3.83
C GLU A 21 4.71 0.83 -3.12
N GLU A 22 3.71 0.20 -2.50
CA GLU A 22 3.87 -1.10 -1.85
C GLU A 22 4.27 -2.19 -2.86
N GLN A 23 3.66 -2.21 -4.05
CA GLN A 23 4.01 -3.16 -5.10
C GLN A 23 5.45 -2.97 -5.61
N ALA A 24 5.93 -1.73 -5.71
CA ALA A 24 7.30 -1.44 -6.12
C ALA A 24 8.32 -1.99 -5.11
N VAL A 25 8.06 -1.81 -3.81
CA VAL A 25 8.93 -2.32 -2.73
C VAL A 25 8.86 -3.85 -2.64
N ALA A 26 7.67 -4.44 -2.82
CA ALA A 26 7.52 -5.90 -2.88
C ALA A 26 8.27 -6.51 -4.06
N TYR A 27 8.27 -5.83 -5.22
CA TYR A 27 9.05 -6.25 -6.38
C TYR A 27 10.55 -6.21 -6.09
N GLU A 28 11.05 -5.12 -5.52
CA GLU A 28 12.45 -4.98 -5.10
C GLU A 28 12.85 -6.10 -4.14
N LEU A 29 12.03 -6.40 -3.12
CA LEU A 29 12.26 -7.51 -2.19
C LEU A 29 12.30 -8.87 -2.90
N SER A 30 11.45 -9.11 -3.89
CA SER A 30 11.42 -10.37 -4.64
C SER A 30 12.64 -10.60 -5.53
N GLU A 31 13.20 -9.53 -6.10
CA GLU A 31 14.46 -9.59 -6.84
C GLU A 31 15.64 -9.82 -5.87
N CYS A 32 15.52 -9.31 -4.65
CA CYS A 32 16.52 -9.51 -3.61
C CYS A 32 16.62 -10.98 -3.14
N VAL A 33 15.51 -11.72 -3.08
CA VAL A 33 15.55 -13.16 -2.75
C VAL A 33 16.40 -13.98 -3.76
N LYS A 34 16.68 -13.44 -4.96
CA LYS A 34 17.44 -14.13 -6.02
C LYS A 34 18.96 -13.98 -5.93
N VAL A 35 19.51 -13.12 -5.07
CA VAL A 35 20.97 -12.96 -4.91
C VAL A 35 21.36 -13.46 -3.50
N GLU A 36 22.47 -14.19 -3.34
CA GLU A 36 22.78 -14.96 -2.11
C GLU A 36 23.35 -14.13 -0.92
N VAL A 37 23.46 -12.81 -1.04
CA VAL A 37 24.19 -11.94 -0.07
C VAL A 37 23.24 -10.90 0.54
N TYR A 38 22.47 -11.24 1.58
CA TYR A 38 21.32 -10.39 2.00
C TYR A 38 21.09 -10.06 3.45
N SER A 39 21.93 -10.44 4.41
CA SER A 39 21.53 -10.25 5.82
C SER A 39 21.30 -8.77 6.21
N LEU A 40 22.01 -7.81 5.61
CA LEU A 40 21.86 -6.38 5.92
C LEU A 40 20.89 -5.64 4.99
N MET A 41 20.91 -5.88 3.67
CA MET A 41 19.96 -5.25 2.73
C MET A 41 18.53 -5.77 2.90
N ALA A 42 18.33 -7.02 3.30
CA ALA A 42 16.98 -7.57 3.48
C ALA A 42 16.25 -6.83 4.60
N ARG A 43 16.95 -6.43 5.67
CA ARG A 43 16.33 -5.75 6.81
C ARG A 43 15.77 -4.37 6.43
N ASP A 44 16.55 -3.56 5.71
CA ASP A 44 16.08 -2.26 5.20
C ASP A 44 14.88 -2.42 4.27
N LEU A 45 14.91 -3.43 3.39
CA LEU A 45 13.79 -3.72 2.48
C LEU A 45 12.53 -4.18 3.22
N PHE A 46 12.68 -5.00 4.27
CA PHE A 46 11.56 -5.38 5.13
C PHE A 46 10.99 -4.19 5.89
N ASP A 47 11.83 -3.28 6.39
CA ASP A 47 11.39 -2.06 7.06
C ASP A 47 10.63 -1.14 6.09
N ARG A 48 11.15 -0.97 4.86
CA ARG A 48 10.50 -0.23 3.77
C ARG A 48 9.16 -0.86 3.37
N MET A 49 9.10 -2.19 3.26
CA MET A 49 7.87 -2.91 2.94
C MET A 49 6.82 -2.74 4.05
N THR A 50 7.23 -2.85 5.31
CA THR A 50 6.35 -2.67 6.47
C THR A 50 5.78 -1.25 6.51
N ALA A 51 6.61 -0.24 6.25
CA ALA A 51 6.18 1.15 6.17
C ALA A 51 5.21 1.39 4.99
N ALA A 52 5.48 0.81 3.83
CA ALA A 52 4.60 0.90 2.66
C ALA A 52 3.24 0.25 2.93
N HIS A 53 3.24 -0.97 3.49
CA HIS A 53 2.03 -1.68 3.88
C HIS A 53 1.18 -0.90 4.88
N ALA A 54 1.80 -0.28 5.89
CA ALA A 54 1.08 0.55 6.86
C ALA A 54 0.37 1.74 6.21
N LYS A 55 1.00 2.39 5.22
CA LYS A 55 0.38 3.48 4.44
C LYS A 55 -0.81 2.98 3.62
N THR A 56 -0.64 1.86 2.91
CA THR A 56 -1.73 1.25 2.13
C THR A 56 -2.90 0.86 3.02
N ALA A 57 -2.64 0.25 4.18
CA ALA A 57 -3.67 -0.13 5.13
C ALA A 57 -4.45 1.07 5.67
N ALA A 58 -3.76 2.18 5.99
CA ALA A 58 -4.40 3.42 6.40
C ALA A 58 -5.27 4.03 5.28
N ALA A 59 -4.76 4.06 4.04
CA ALA A 59 -5.51 4.54 2.89
C ALA A 59 -6.72 3.64 2.57
N PHE A 60 -6.58 2.33 2.74
CA PHE A 60 -7.68 1.38 2.56
C PHE A 60 -8.78 1.58 3.60
N ALA A 61 -8.42 1.80 4.87
CA ALA A 61 -9.39 2.12 5.90
C ALA A 61 -10.19 3.40 5.56
N ALA A 62 -9.53 4.41 5.00
CA ALA A 62 -10.20 5.63 4.53
C ALA A 62 -11.19 5.34 3.39
N VAL A 63 -10.85 4.46 2.45
CA VAL A 63 -11.77 4.02 1.38
C VAL A 63 -12.95 3.23 1.93
N GLN A 64 -12.74 2.36 2.93
CA GLN A 64 -13.82 1.58 3.56
C GLN A 64 -14.89 2.46 4.21
N CYS A 65 -14.53 3.62 4.75
CA CYS A 65 -15.51 4.60 5.26
C CYS A 65 -16.54 5.03 4.21
N PHE A 66 -16.22 4.86 2.91
CA PHE A 66 -17.12 5.17 1.81
C PHE A 66 -17.87 3.95 1.21
N GLN A 67 -17.56 2.73 1.66
CA GLN A 67 -18.25 1.52 1.19
C GLN A 67 -19.62 1.29 1.87
N TYR A 68 -19.87 1.93 3.01
CA TYR A 68 -21.16 1.89 3.70
C TYR A 68 -22.08 3.02 3.24
N GLU A 69 -22.79 2.76 2.15
CA GLU A 69 -24.07 3.39 1.80
C GLU A 69 -24.87 2.39 0.94
N LYS A 70 -25.10 1.19 1.48
CA LYS A 70 -26.20 0.32 1.02
C LYS A 70 -27.39 0.60 1.95
N GLY A 71 -28.15 1.64 1.61
CA GLY A 71 -29.56 1.73 1.96
C GLY A 71 -30.37 0.96 0.93
#